data_AF-A0A7S1HDH9-F1
#
_entry.id   AF-A0A7S1HDH9-F1
#
_cell.length_a   1.000
_cell.length_b   1.000
_cell.length_c   1.000
_cell.angle_alpha   90.00
_cell.angle_beta   90.00
_cell.angle_gamma   90.00
#
_symmetry.space_group_name_H-M   'P 1'
#
loop_
_entity.id
_entity.type
_entity.pdbx_description
1 polymer ?
#
loop_
_entity_poly.entity_id
_entity_poly.type
_entity_poly.pdbx_seq_one_letter_code
_entity_poly.pdbx_strand_id
1 'polypeptide(L)'
;VDNLSGEGKCIIVETNYRLYAYTDSALQEQVVRLFSQPLYRLPHMLICVVTRSTVRNALVKGISAAQIIEYLTLHAHPQTSQKPPAVPEVVSDQILFWEQERVRISAEPAVAFHDFSRLENVGLVETEAKRL
;
A
#
# COMPACT_ATOMS: atom_id res chain seq x y z
N VAL A 1 -2.19 4.08 -37.73
CA VAL A 1 -1.14 4.82 -36.98
C VAL A 1 -1.85 5.39 -35.79
N ASP A 2 -1.98 4.52 -34.79
CA ASP A 2 -3.12 4.54 -33.90
C ASP A 2 -2.91 5.58 -32.79
N ASN A 3 -4.00 6.26 -32.48
CA ASN A 3 -4.10 7.36 -31.53
C ASN A 3 -3.39 7.05 -30.20
N LEU A 4 -2.22 7.69 -29.98
CA LEU A 4 -1.52 7.77 -28.70
C LEU A 4 -2.11 8.85 -27.77
N SER A 5 -3.25 9.45 -28.12
CA SER A 5 -4.08 10.27 -27.24
C SER A 5 -4.95 9.39 -26.32
N GLY A 6 -4.34 8.39 -25.69
CA GLY A 6 -4.96 7.60 -24.63
C GLY A 6 -4.78 8.31 -23.30
N GLU A 7 -5.85 8.93 -22.80
CA GLU A 7 -5.89 9.62 -21.52
C GLU A 7 -5.31 8.74 -20.37
N GLY A 8 -4.12 9.10 -19.87
CA GLY A 8 -3.61 8.75 -18.54
C GLY A 8 -3.01 7.35 -18.30
N LYS A 9 -3.21 6.35 -19.17
CA LYS A 9 -2.83 4.95 -18.90
C LYS A 9 -1.45 4.55 -19.45
N CYS A 10 -0.41 4.85 -18.69
CA CYS A 10 0.97 4.72 -19.15
C CYS A 10 1.97 4.29 -18.06
N ILE A 11 1.50 3.66 -16.98
CA ILE A 11 2.37 3.19 -15.89
C ILE A 11 2.65 1.70 -16.06
N ILE A 12 3.92 1.31 -15.91
CA ILE A 12 4.37 -0.08 -15.89
C ILE A 12 5.12 -0.31 -14.59
N VAL A 13 4.81 -1.40 -13.90
CA VAL A 13 5.45 -1.80 -12.64
C VAL A 13 6.12 -3.16 -12.85
N GLU A 14 7.40 -3.26 -12.48
CA GLU A 14 8.17 -4.50 -12.53
C GLU A 14 8.27 -5.17 -11.14
N THR A 15 8.62 -6.45 -11.12
CA THR A 15 8.82 -7.25 -9.89
C THR A 15 10.01 -6.79 -9.04
N ASN A 16 10.89 -5.95 -9.58
CA ASN A 16 12.02 -5.33 -8.89
C ASN A 16 11.67 -3.97 -8.25
N TYR A 17 10.37 -3.66 -8.10
CA TYR A 17 9.83 -2.41 -7.54
C TYR A 17 10.10 -1.16 -8.38
N ARG A 18 10.57 -1.29 -9.62
CA ARG A 18 10.69 -0.17 -10.55
C ARG A 18 9.36 0.16 -11.18
N LEU A 19 9.09 1.45 -11.25
CA LEU A 19 7.91 2.03 -11.87
C LEU A 19 8.36 2.92 -13.03
N TYR A 20 7.78 2.67 -14.19
CA TYR A 20 8.00 3.45 -15.41
C TYR A 20 6.71 4.15 -15.77
N ALA A 21 6.70 5.48 -15.72
CA ALA A 21 5.54 6.28 -16.09
C ALA A 21 5.86 7.07 -17.36
N TYR A 22 5.16 6.77 -18.45
CA TYR A 22 5.21 7.58 -19.67
C TYR A 22 4.20 8.70 -19.53
N THR A 23 4.65 9.89 -19.17
CA THR A 23 3.77 11.03 -18.97
C THR A 23 4.50 12.36 -19.15
N ASP A 24 3.78 13.29 -19.75
CA ASP A 24 4.16 14.68 -19.94
C ASP A 24 3.51 15.60 -18.91
N SER A 25 2.56 15.06 -18.16
CA SER A 25 1.83 15.79 -17.14
C SER A 25 2.66 15.89 -15.87
N ALA A 26 3.06 17.12 -15.52
CA ALA A 26 3.70 17.41 -14.25
C ALA A 26 2.84 16.97 -13.05
N LEU A 27 1.50 17.03 -13.18
CA LEU A 27 0.58 16.56 -12.15
C LEU A 27 0.74 15.06 -11.89
N GLN A 28 0.72 14.26 -12.95
CA GLN A 28 0.86 12.80 -12.84
C GLN A 28 2.23 12.43 -12.27
N GLU A 29 3.28 13.18 -12.65
CA GLU A 29 4.61 13.04 -12.08
C GLU A 29 4.60 13.27 -10.55
N GLN A 30 3.93 14.32 -10.08
CA GLN A 30 3.84 14.61 -8.64
C GLN A 30 3.04 13.55 -7.88
N VAL A 31 1.96 13.02 -8.46
CA VAL A 31 1.17 11.95 -7.82
C VAL A 31 2.03 10.70 -7.63
N VAL A 32 2.78 10.28 -8.65
CA VAL A 32 3.69 9.13 -8.55
C VAL A 32 4.78 9.35 -7.49
N ARG A 33 5.28 10.59 -7.34
CA ARG A 33 6.27 10.97 -6.31
C ARG A 33 5.73 10.93 -4.87
N LEU A 34 4.40 10.86 -4.67
CA LEU A 34 3.85 10.76 -3.31
C LEU A 34 4.20 9.44 -2.63
N PHE A 35 4.31 8.35 -3.41
CA PHE A 35 4.52 6.98 -2.91
C PHE A 35 5.76 6.29 -3.51
N SER A 36 6.50 6.95 -4.41
CA SER A 36 7.73 6.42 -5.00
C SER A 36 8.86 7.45 -5.02
N GLN A 37 10.10 6.97 -5.18
CA GLN A 37 11.29 7.81 -5.29
C GLN A 37 11.73 7.87 -6.76
N PRO A 38 11.88 9.07 -7.36
CA PRO A 38 12.40 9.20 -8.72
C PRO A 38 13.88 8.84 -8.78
N LEU A 39 14.25 8.00 -9.75
CA LEU A 39 15.63 7.65 -10.06
C LEU A 39 16.15 8.47 -11.24
N TYR A 40 15.38 8.51 -12.32
CA TYR A 40 15.74 9.21 -13.55
C TYR A 40 14.53 9.91 -14.14
N ARG A 41 14.76 11.11 -14.67
CA ARG A 41 13.79 11.82 -15.51
C ARG A 41 14.35 11.86 -16.93
N LEU A 42 13.63 11.23 -17.85
CA LEU A 42 13.90 11.26 -19.29
C LEU A 42 12.85 12.16 -19.97
N PRO A 43 13.05 12.60 -21.21
CA PRO A 43 11.97 13.23 -21.98
C PRO A 43 10.75 12.30 -22.04
N HIS A 44 9.58 12.80 -21.66
CA HIS A 44 8.31 12.06 -21.69
C HIS A 44 8.21 10.79 -20.82
N MET A 45 9.20 10.55 -19.94
CA MET A 45 9.23 9.36 -19.10
C MET A 45 9.87 9.63 -17.73
N LEU A 46 9.25 9.11 -16.67
CA LEU A 46 9.76 9.11 -15.31
C LEU A 46 10.04 7.68 -14.87
N ILE A 47 11.24 7.44 -14.35
CA ILE A 47 11.62 6.17 -13.75
C ILE A 47 11.70 6.35 -12.24
N CYS A 48 10.94 5.57 -11.50
CA CYS A 48 10.88 5.59 -10.06
C CYS A 48 11.13 4.20 -9.46
N VAL A 49 11.38 4.18 -8.16
CA VAL A 49 11.42 2.97 -7.35
C VAL A 49 10.47 3.12 -6.16
N VAL A 50 9.70 2.07 -5.89
CA VAL A 50 8.87 1.99 -4.69
C VAL A 50 9.70 1.36 -3.57
N THR A 51 9.81 2.04 -2.44
CA THR A 51 10.56 1.56 -1.28
C THR A 51 9.72 1.66 -0.02
N ARG A 52 10.15 0.95 1.03
CA ARG A 52 9.52 1.02 2.35
C ARG A 52 9.36 2.46 2.87
N SER A 53 10.40 3.29 2.69
CA SER A 53 10.37 4.67 3.17
C SER A 53 9.40 5.54 2.38
N THR A 54 9.31 5.38 1.06
CA THR A 54 8.37 6.16 0.22
C THR A 54 6.93 5.79 0.51
N VAL A 55 6.63 4.50 0.66
CA VAL A 55 5.28 4.02 1.04
C VAL A 55 4.93 4.48 2.45
N ARG A 56 5.85 4.38 3.42
CA ARG A 56 5.63 4.91 4.76
C ARG A 56 5.33 6.41 4.76
N ASN A 57 6.04 7.19 3.94
CA ASN A 57 5.80 8.62 3.82
C ASN A 57 4.41 8.92 3.22
N ALA A 58 3.96 8.13 2.24
CA ALA A 58 2.61 8.23 1.69
C ALA A 58 1.53 7.91 2.75
N LEU A 59 1.74 6.86 3.53
CA LEU A 59 0.84 6.45 4.62
C LEU A 59 0.73 7.52 5.72
N VAL A 60 1.81 8.25 6.02
CA VAL A 60 1.78 9.39 6.97
C VAL A 60 0.95 10.55 6.42
N LYS A 61 0.94 10.74 5.09
CA LYS A 61 0.10 11.73 4.40
C LYS A 61 -1.36 11.28 4.25
N GLY A 62 -1.73 10.11 4.78
CA GLY A 62 -3.10 9.58 4.72
C GLY A 62 -3.44 8.84 3.43
N ILE A 63 -2.46 8.44 2.63
CA ILE A 63 -2.67 7.65 1.41
C ILE A 63 -2.52 6.18 1.76
N SER A 64 -3.59 5.39 1.65
CA SER A 64 -3.58 3.97 2.02
C SER A 64 -2.86 3.09 0.99
N ALA A 65 -2.41 1.90 1.40
CA ALA A 65 -1.82 0.94 0.48
C ALA A 65 -2.79 0.55 -0.65
N ALA A 66 -4.07 0.36 -0.32
CA ALA A 66 -5.12 0.05 -1.29
C ALA A 66 -5.25 1.15 -2.36
N GLN A 67 -5.21 2.42 -1.97
CA GLN A 67 -5.26 3.56 -2.91
C GLN A 67 -4.03 3.60 -3.83
N ILE A 68 -2.84 3.27 -3.33
CA ILE A 68 -1.63 3.18 -4.16
C ILE A 68 -1.79 2.09 -5.22
N ILE A 69 -2.23 0.89 -4.82
CA ILE A 69 -2.41 -0.25 -5.72
C ILE A 69 -3.52 0.03 -6.74
N GLU A 70 -4.63 0.63 -6.32
CA GLU A 70 -5.73 1.04 -7.18
C GLU A 70 -5.25 2.08 -8.21
N TYR A 71 -4.50 3.09 -7.78
CA TYR A 71 -3.93 4.09 -8.67
C TYR A 71 -3.03 3.47 -9.75
N LEU A 72 -2.15 2.56 -9.35
CA LEU A 72 -1.26 1.83 -10.28
C LEU A 72 -2.05 0.96 -11.26
N THR A 73 -3.12 0.31 -10.80
CA THR A 73 -3.98 -0.55 -11.63
C THR A 73 -4.80 0.27 -12.62
N LEU A 74 -5.35 1.40 -12.19
CA LEU A 74 -6.17 2.30 -13.02
C LEU A 74 -5.37 2.94 -14.14
N HIS A 75 -4.11 3.32 -13.86
CA HIS A 75 -3.20 3.96 -14.81
C HIS A 75 -2.22 2.99 -15.46
N ALA A 76 -2.41 1.68 -15.30
CA ALA A 76 -1.57 0.67 -15.91
C ALA A 76 -1.63 0.77 -17.44
N HIS A 77 -0.50 0.53 -18.09
CA HIS A 77 -0.42 0.49 -19.54
C HIS A 77 -1.41 -0.56 -20.11
N PRO A 78 -2.15 -0.29 -21.20
CA PRO A 78 -3.22 -1.18 -21.70
C PRO A 78 -2.77 -2.62 -21.94
N GLN A 79 -1.53 -2.81 -22.42
CA GLN A 79 -0.96 -4.14 -22.65
C GLN A 79 -0.75 -4.93 -21.35
N THR A 80 -0.48 -4.23 -20.24
CA THR A 80 -0.34 -4.83 -18.92
C THR A 80 -1.72 -5.08 -18.31
N SER A 81 -2.67 -4.15 -18.50
CA SER A 81 -4.06 -4.34 -18.04
C SER A 81 -4.78 -5.51 -18.70
N GLN A 82 -4.42 -5.87 -19.94
CA GLN A 82 -4.95 -7.07 -20.61
C GLN A 82 -4.48 -8.38 -19.98
N LYS A 83 -3.40 -8.36 -19.18
CA LYS A 83 -2.82 -9.52 -18.49
C LYS A 83 -2.94 -9.32 -16.98
N PRO A 84 -4.10 -9.61 -16.38
CA PRO A 84 -4.25 -9.50 -14.93
C PRO A 84 -3.29 -10.50 -14.22
N PRO A 85 -2.68 -10.10 -13.10
CA PRO A 85 -2.81 -8.79 -12.45
C PRO A 85 -1.91 -7.71 -13.09
N ALA A 86 -2.45 -6.50 -13.27
CA ALA A 86 -1.74 -5.38 -13.92
C ALA A 86 -0.53 -4.88 -13.10
N VAL A 87 -0.59 -5.05 -11.79
CA VAL A 87 0.52 -4.84 -10.86
C VAL A 87 0.99 -6.23 -10.41
N PRO A 88 2.29 -6.55 -10.46
CA PRO A 88 2.77 -7.84 -9.98
C PRO A 88 2.41 -8.09 -8.51
N GLU A 89 1.93 -9.29 -8.18
CA GLU A 89 1.46 -9.64 -6.82
C GLU A 89 2.51 -9.36 -5.75
N VAL A 90 3.78 -9.65 -6.04
CA VAL A 90 4.91 -9.37 -5.14
C VAL A 90 4.97 -7.90 -4.74
N VAL A 91 4.67 -6.98 -5.67
CA VAL A 91 4.70 -5.54 -5.41
C VAL A 91 3.48 -5.11 -4.62
N SER A 92 2.27 -5.57 -4.98
CA SER A 92 1.05 -5.25 -4.24
C SER A 92 1.11 -5.75 -2.80
N ASP A 93 1.54 -6.98 -2.60
CA ASP A 93 1.65 -7.60 -1.29
C ASP A 93 2.68 -6.87 -0.43
N GLN A 94 3.83 -6.50 -1.01
CA GLN A 94 4.86 -5.76 -0.31
C GLN A 94 4.37 -4.38 0.16
N ILE A 95 3.57 -3.69 -0.64
CA ILE A 95 2.96 -2.40 -0.26
C ILE A 95 1.96 -2.59 0.89
N LEU A 96 1.13 -3.63 0.84
CA LEU A 96 0.20 -3.97 1.93
C LEU A 96 0.94 -4.34 3.22
N PHE A 97 2.00 -5.14 3.13
CA PHE A 97 2.83 -5.48 4.29
C PHE A 97 3.43 -4.24 4.92
N TRP A 98 3.96 -3.29 4.13
CA TRP A 98 4.49 -2.03 4.67
C TRP A 98 3.44 -1.16 5.39
N GLU A 99 2.16 -1.25 5.02
CA GLU A 99 1.08 -0.61 5.78
C GLU A 99 0.81 -1.35 7.11
N GLN A 100 0.69 -2.67 7.07
CA GLN A 100 0.48 -3.51 8.26
C GLN A 100 1.62 -3.39 9.27
N GLU A 101 2.85 -3.11 8.81
CA GLU A 101 3.97 -2.84 9.72
C GLU A 101 3.75 -1.64 10.66
N ARG A 102 2.84 -0.73 10.34
CA ARG A 102 2.42 0.37 11.25
C ARG A 102 1.40 -0.08 12.28
N VAL A 103 0.62 -1.11 11.98
CA VAL A 103 -0.46 -1.64 12.82
C VAL A 103 0.03 -2.89 13.56
N ARG A 104 1.12 -2.74 14.32
CA ARG A 104 1.69 -3.84 15.13
C ARG A 104 1.09 -3.93 16.53
N ILE A 105 0.39 -2.89 16.97
CA ILE A 105 -0.16 -2.79 18.33
C ILE A 105 -1.64 -2.45 18.20
N SER A 106 -2.48 -3.37 18.64
CA SER A 106 -3.89 -3.09 18.95
C SER A 106 -3.97 -2.73 20.42
N ALA A 107 -4.49 -1.55 20.73
CA ALA A 107 -4.76 -1.14 22.10
C ALA A 107 -6.25 -1.28 22.35
N GLU A 108 -6.62 -2.24 23.19
CA GLU A 108 -7.98 -2.42 23.64
C GLU A 108 -8.10 -1.94 25.09
N PRO A 109 -9.07 -1.07 25.42
CA PRO A 109 -9.35 -0.73 26.81
C PRO A 109 -9.71 -1.99 27.58
N ALA A 110 -8.91 -2.34 28.58
CA ALA A 110 -9.07 -3.56 29.35
C ALA A 110 -8.81 -3.32 30.84
N VAL A 111 -9.45 -4.13 31.69
CA VAL A 111 -9.19 -4.21 33.13
C VAL A 111 -8.56 -5.57 33.40
N ALA A 112 -7.36 -5.57 33.99
CA ALA A 112 -6.68 -6.79 34.39
C ALA A 112 -6.95 -7.06 35.87
N PHE A 113 -7.60 -8.19 36.17
CA PHE A 113 -7.71 -8.70 37.53
C PHE A 113 -6.51 -9.59 37.85
N HIS A 114 -5.87 -9.35 39.00
CA HIS A 114 -4.73 -10.13 39.50
C HIS A 114 -4.89 -10.42 41.00
N ASP A 115 -3.98 -11.22 41.56
CA ASP A 115 -3.92 -11.59 43.00
C ASP A 115 -5.17 -12.30 43.55
N PHE A 116 -5.65 -13.31 42.83
CA PHE A 116 -6.73 -14.16 43.32
C PHE A 116 -6.27 -15.00 44.50
N SER A 117 -6.97 -14.88 45.64
CA SER A 117 -6.64 -15.62 46.87
C SER A 117 -6.79 -17.14 46.74
N ARG A 118 -7.55 -17.62 45.75
CA ARG A 118 -7.77 -19.04 45.44
C ARG A 118 -7.89 -19.25 43.93
N LEU A 119 -7.36 -20.38 43.45
CA LEU A 119 -7.42 -20.78 42.03
C LEU A 119 -8.85 -20.99 41.52
N GLU A 120 -9.76 -21.48 42.38
CA GLU A 120 -11.18 -21.69 42.02
C GLU A 120 -11.90 -20.39 41.61
N ASN A 121 -11.50 -19.26 42.20
CA ASN A 121 -12.12 -17.95 41.90
C ASN A 121 -11.80 -17.47 40.49
N VAL A 122 -10.67 -17.90 39.92
CA VAL A 122 -10.27 -17.53 38.55
C VAL A 122 -11.29 -18.04 37.53
N GLY A 123 -11.71 -19.30 37.66
CA GLY A 123 -12.68 -19.92 36.74
C GLY A 123 -14.08 -19.32 36.83
N LEU A 124 -14.51 -18.90 38.04
CA LEU A 124 -15.79 -18.22 38.24
C LEU A 124 -15.79 -16.84 37.56
N VAL A 125 -14.74 -16.05 37.79
CA VAL A 125 -14.58 -14.72 37.17
C VAL A 125 -14.47 -14.84 35.65
N GLU A 126 -13.77 -15.84 35.13
CA GLU A 126 -13.71 -16.10 33.68
C GLU A 126 -15.08 -16.43 33.09
N THR A 127 -15.89 -17.24 33.78
CA THR A 127 -17.23 -17.63 33.31
C THR A 127 -18.17 -16.43 33.27
N GLU A 128 -18.17 -15.59 34.31
CA GLU A 128 -18.96 -14.37 34.35
C GLU A 128 -18.46 -13.31 33.36
N ALA A 129 -17.14 -13.17 33.18
CA ALA A 129 -16.55 -12.27 32.19
C ALA A 129 -16.91 -12.64 30.75
N LYS A 130 -17.06 -13.94 30.44
CA LYS A 130 -17.52 -14.43 29.12
C LYS A 130 -19.04 -14.29 28.91
N ARG A 131 -19.80 -14.08 29.97
CA ARG A 131 -21.27 -13.98 29.92
C ARG A 131 -21.74 -12.56 29.59
N LEU A 132 -20.93 -11.56 29.92
CA LEU A 132 -21.10 -10.16 29.54
C LEU A 132 -20.73 -9.95 28.07
#